data_AF-A0A1V9YD04-F1
#
_entry.id   AF-A0A1V9YD04-F1
#
_cell.length_a   1.000
_cell.length_b   1.000
_cell.length_c   1.000
_cell.angle_alpha   90.00
_cell.angle_beta   90.00
_cell.angle_gamma   90.00
#
_symmetry.space_group_name_H-M   'P 1'
#
loop_
_entity.id
_entity.type
_entity.pdbx_description
1 polymer ?
#
loop_
_entity_poly.entity_id
_entity_poly.type
_entity_poly.pdbx_seq_one_letter_code
_entity_poly.pdbx_strand_id
1 'polypeptide(L)'
;MERLAVQSERCLRLLREDAEWQDKTQQLLDLQETISQLQASQTLGPMDVVVAQLKPLAPYLVALMGDIRSAVVKATCSAVAAIAIACGPELAPFVDEILIGILNTAYVKVRVFSSAGETCLETISRRSRYSMPLLHQHFQQTKHADVRHLCIAQFPIIMSSWLTPELDSQFNTMKSMLVKALVDNDDKVRRKAREAFCMFSDIWGDHMDEFVQIPLRATRESIIKEFPQSKLAKALRLAYGEPVTTRTPLKQRLATPTPSVASEDSDGMPSSPSKRSMSVPTMVRTPPPHPGGPLPVRVSRAASEPVSSAESTPAATPRPRARHWAATESVSSDDVAPIDLDDELARRDEAEREPSPLSSAEAAPEAFCDVLPAAPSLLQRATDSLLWACTSLSILFAAYGIAGALWSLVFLAPSSSISFELQEAEDAVAASLYGLRAHEASMTTWMQSIATSMEDYRRESSEELTRLKEANIVWNRSLREDMAAFTAEFVSKIRFDPSPAE
;
A
#
# COMPACT_ATOMS: atom_id res chain seq x y z
N MET A 1 25.88 -23.17 1.64
CA MET A 1 24.73 -23.95 1.10
C MET A 1 24.10 -24.89 2.12
N GLU A 2 24.82 -25.83 2.76
CA GLU A 2 24.24 -26.77 3.75
C GLU A 2 23.33 -26.09 4.80
N ARG A 3 23.81 -25.00 5.43
CA ARG A 3 23.02 -24.17 6.37
C ARG A 3 21.67 -23.69 5.81
N LEU A 4 21.60 -23.37 4.51
CA LEU A 4 20.35 -22.97 3.86
C LEU A 4 19.38 -24.15 3.76
N ALA A 5 19.85 -25.32 3.31
CA ALA A 5 19.03 -26.52 3.20
C ALA A 5 18.48 -26.98 4.56
N VAL A 6 19.31 -26.95 5.60
CA VAL A 6 18.88 -27.27 6.98
C VAL A 6 17.81 -26.29 7.46
N GLN A 7 17.99 -24.98 7.24
CA GLN A 7 17.01 -23.97 7.69
C GLN A 7 15.73 -23.97 6.84
N SER A 8 15.79 -24.26 5.53
CA SER A 8 14.60 -24.41 4.68
C SER A 8 13.81 -25.67 5.03
N GLU A 9 14.48 -26.79 5.35
CA GLU A 9 13.79 -28.01 5.81
C GLU A 9 13.16 -27.80 7.20
N ARG A 10 13.86 -27.14 8.12
CA ARG A 10 13.33 -26.77 9.45
C ARG A 10 12.10 -25.87 9.33
N CYS A 11 12.17 -24.84 8.48
CA CYS A 11 11.03 -23.96 8.18
C CYS A 11 9.87 -24.75 7.56
N LEU A 12 10.13 -25.58 6.54
CA LEU A 12 9.12 -26.41 5.88
C LEU A 12 8.41 -27.39 6.83
N ARG A 13 9.15 -27.97 7.77
CA ARG A 13 8.61 -28.86 8.81
C ARG A 13 7.67 -28.11 9.75
N LEU A 14 8.10 -26.97 10.27
CA LEU A 14 7.31 -26.18 11.23
C LEU A 14 6.10 -25.49 10.56
N LEU A 15 6.17 -25.18 9.26
CA LEU A 15 5.03 -24.72 8.47
C LEU A 15 4.01 -25.83 8.14
N ARG A 16 4.41 -27.11 8.17
CA ARG A 16 3.54 -28.28 7.94
C ARG A 16 2.78 -28.73 9.17
N GLU A 17 3.39 -28.60 10.34
CA GLU A 17 2.81 -28.99 11.63
C GLU A 17 1.79 -27.95 12.10
N ASP A 18 0.85 -28.32 12.98
CA ASP A 18 -0.08 -27.37 13.64
C ASP A 18 0.62 -26.61 14.81
N ALA A 19 1.84 -26.14 14.55
CA ALA A 19 2.58 -25.23 15.42
C ALA A 19 1.97 -23.82 15.43
N GLU A 20 2.29 -23.04 16.46
CA GLU A 20 1.76 -21.69 16.62
C GLU A 20 2.20 -20.72 15.52
N TRP A 21 1.36 -19.71 15.27
CA TRP A 21 1.62 -18.72 14.21
C TRP A 21 2.91 -17.92 14.47
N GLN A 22 3.30 -17.78 15.74
CA GLN A 22 4.50 -17.10 16.18
C GLN A 22 5.76 -17.87 15.75
N ASP A 23 5.82 -19.17 16.03
CA ASP A 23 6.95 -20.03 15.66
C ASP A 23 7.09 -20.16 14.13
N LYS A 24 5.96 -20.30 13.43
CA LYS A 24 5.89 -20.31 11.96
C LYS A 24 6.42 -19.01 11.36
N THR A 25 6.08 -17.87 11.96
CA THR A 25 6.58 -16.55 11.55
C THR A 25 8.07 -16.42 11.85
N GLN A 26 8.53 -16.84 13.03
CA GLN A 26 9.93 -16.75 13.42
C GLN A 26 10.82 -17.61 12.52
N GLN A 27 10.46 -18.86 12.20
CA GLN A 27 11.26 -19.69 11.31
C GLN A 27 11.38 -19.16 9.88
N LEU A 28 10.39 -18.38 9.42
CA LEU A 28 10.46 -17.67 8.14
C LEU A 28 11.44 -16.48 8.21
N LEU A 29 11.49 -15.76 9.34
CA LEU A 29 12.48 -14.70 9.58
C LEU A 29 13.90 -15.26 9.74
N ASP A 30 14.09 -16.37 10.47
CA ASP A 30 15.36 -17.09 10.60
C ASP A 30 15.91 -17.56 9.22
N LEU A 31 15.00 -17.99 8.34
CA LEU A 31 15.32 -18.39 6.96
C LEU A 31 15.69 -17.18 6.09
N GLN A 32 14.90 -16.10 6.17
CA GLN A 32 15.19 -14.83 5.51
C GLN A 32 16.58 -14.30 5.91
N GLU A 33 16.88 -14.28 7.22
CA GLU A 33 18.18 -13.82 7.72
C GLU A 33 19.31 -14.71 7.23
N THR A 34 19.13 -16.04 7.25
CA THR A 34 20.12 -16.99 6.72
C THR A 34 20.43 -16.76 5.24
N ILE A 35 19.43 -16.41 4.42
CA ILE A 35 19.62 -16.06 3.00
C ILE A 35 20.37 -14.72 2.87
N SER A 36 19.98 -13.70 3.62
CA SER A 36 20.66 -12.39 3.63
C SER A 36 22.12 -12.49 4.08
N GLN A 37 22.42 -13.28 5.12
CA GLN A 37 23.80 -13.50 5.59
C GLN A 37 24.65 -14.23 4.53
N LEU A 38 24.10 -15.22 3.82
CA LEU A 38 24.79 -15.92 2.73
C LEU A 38 25.04 -14.99 1.52
N GLN A 39 24.08 -14.11 1.20
CA GLN A 39 24.22 -13.11 0.15
C GLN A 39 25.30 -12.08 0.50
N ALA A 40 25.27 -11.51 1.71
CA ALA A 40 26.24 -10.52 2.17
C ALA A 40 27.66 -11.10 2.24
N SER A 41 27.77 -12.38 2.59
CA SER A 41 29.04 -13.13 2.60
C SER A 41 29.49 -13.62 1.21
N GLN A 42 28.73 -13.37 0.14
CA GLN A 42 28.96 -13.87 -1.22
C GLN A 42 29.11 -15.41 -1.29
N THR A 43 28.43 -16.15 -0.39
CA THR A 43 28.42 -17.63 -0.32
C THR A 43 27.04 -18.24 -0.57
N LEU A 44 26.10 -17.42 -1.03
CA LEU A 44 24.85 -17.89 -1.64
C LEU A 44 25.20 -18.63 -2.94
N GLY A 45 24.83 -19.92 -3.02
CA GLY A 45 25.18 -20.79 -4.13
C GLY A 45 24.25 -20.62 -5.35
N PRO A 46 24.38 -21.51 -6.34
CA PRO A 46 23.57 -21.49 -7.56
C PRO A 46 22.06 -21.35 -7.31
N MET A 47 21.42 -20.47 -8.09
CA MET A 47 20.03 -20.06 -7.87
C MET A 47 19.01 -21.18 -8.12
N ASP A 48 19.32 -22.15 -8.98
CA ASP A 48 18.54 -23.37 -9.15
C ASP A 48 18.44 -24.17 -7.83
N VAL A 49 19.55 -24.29 -7.10
CA VAL A 49 19.58 -24.96 -5.79
C VAL A 49 18.82 -24.14 -4.75
N VAL A 50 18.95 -22.81 -4.74
CA VAL A 50 18.21 -21.92 -3.82
C VAL A 50 16.70 -22.00 -4.08
N VAL A 51 16.28 -21.92 -5.34
CA VAL A 51 14.88 -22.06 -5.77
C VAL A 51 14.34 -23.46 -5.45
N ALA A 52 15.14 -24.52 -5.58
CA ALA A 52 14.73 -25.87 -5.20
C ALA A 52 14.47 -26.03 -3.70
N GLN A 53 15.23 -25.32 -2.84
CA GLN A 53 14.97 -25.27 -1.39
C GLN A 53 13.76 -24.41 -1.02
N LEU A 54 13.48 -23.35 -1.78
CA LEU A 54 12.39 -22.40 -1.48
C LEU A 54 11.02 -22.82 -2.04
N LYS A 55 10.94 -23.43 -3.23
CA LYS A 55 9.67 -23.86 -3.86
C LYS A 55 8.76 -24.68 -2.93
N PRO A 56 9.24 -25.67 -2.14
CA PRO A 56 8.39 -26.42 -1.21
C PRO A 56 7.66 -25.58 -0.15
N LEU A 57 8.15 -24.38 0.17
CA LEU A 57 7.54 -23.46 1.14
C LEU A 57 6.36 -22.69 0.55
N ALA A 58 6.34 -22.47 -0.78
CA ALA A 58 5.40 -21.58 -1.46
C ALA A 58 3.91 -21.74 -1.07
N PRO A 59 3.30 -22.96 -1.05
CA PRO A 59 1.89 -23.09 -0.66
C PRO A 59 1.62 -22.68 0.79
N TYR A 60 2.58 -22.86 1.70
CA TYR A 60 2.47 -22.42 3.09
C TYR A 60 2.64 -20.91 3.21
N LEU A 61 3.54 -20.30 2.43
CA LEU A 61 3.69 -18.84 2.37
C LEU A 61 2.42 -18.16 1.81
N VAL A 62 1.79 -18.74 0.79
CA VAL A 62 0.47 -18.28 0.28
C VAL A 62 -0.61 -18.38 1.36
N ALA A 63 -0.61 -19.44 2.18
CA ALA A 63 -1.51 -19.56 3.33
C ALA A 63 -1.24 -18.50 4.40
N LEU A 64 0.03 -18.25 4.75
CA LEU A 64 0.41 -17.20 5.71
C LEU A 64 0.09 -15.78 5.21
N MET A 65 0.17 -15.52 3.90
CA MET A 65 -0.31 -14.25 3.29
C MET A 65 -1.82 -14.07 3.39
N GLY A 66 -2.58 -15.15 3.61
CA GLY A 66 -4.02 -15.16 3.84
C GLY A 66 -4.43 -15.23 5.31
N ASP A 67 -3.50 -15.22 6.28
CA ASP A 67 -3.84 -15.34 7.70
C ASP A 67 -4.63 -14.11 8.20
N ILE A 68 -5.55 -14.34 9.13
CA ILE A 68 -6.39 -13.29 9.74
C ILE A 68 -5.61 -12.30 10.61
N ARG A 69 -4.37 -12.61 10.99
CA ARG A 69 -3.49 -11.76 11.81
C ARG A 69 -2.60 -10.91 10.91
N SER A 70 -2.81 -9.60 10.91
CA SER A 70 -2.00 -8.67 10.09
C SER A 70 -0.50 -8.70 10.40
N ALA A 71 -0.08 -9.18 11.57
CA ALA A 71 1.32 -9.42 11.92
C ALA A 71 1.95 -10.54 11.07
N VAL A 72 1.24 -11.67 10.89
CA VAL A 72 1.70 -12.81 10.06
C VAL A 72 1.86 -12.38 8.61
N VAL A 73 0.85 -11.71 8.05
CA VAL A 73 0.88 -11.25 6.65
C VAL A 73 1.99 -10.21 6.43
N LYS A 74 2.16 -9.25 7.36
CA LYS A 74 3.28 -8.30 7.32
C LYS A 74 4.64 -8.99 7.31
N ALA A 75 4.89 -9.89 8.27
CA ALA A 75 6.17 -10.59 8.39
C ALA A 75 6.45 -11.47 7.15
N THR A 76 5.43 -12.17 6.66
CA THR A 76 5.54 -13.01 5.45
C THR A 76 5.85 -12.19 4.21
N CYS A 77 5.14 -11.08 3.99
CA CYS A 77 5.40 -10.14 2.89
C CYS A 77 6.80 -9.50 3.00
N SER A 78 7.23 -9.13 4.21
CA SER A 78 8.56 -8.57 4.48
C SER A 78 9.68 -9.59 4.18
N ALA A 79 9.51 -10.84 4.63
CA ALA A 79 10.48 -11.90 4.42
C ALA A 79 10.63 -12.25 2.93
N VAL A 80 9.52 -12.40 2.21
CA VAL A 80 9.54 -12.64 0.76
C VAL A 80 10.20 -11.46 0.01
N ALA A 81 9.91 -10.21 0.41
CA ALA A 81 10.54 -9.04 -0.20
C ALA A 81 12.06 -8.99 0.03
N ALA A 82 12.52 -9.34 1.23
CA ALA A 82 13.95 -9.44 1.54
C ALA A 82 14.66 -10.60 0.82
N ILE A 83 14.00 -11.77 0.69
CA ILE A 83 14.51 -12.89 -0.12
C ILE A 83 14.63 -12.49 -1.59
N ALA A 84 13.67 -11.73 -2.13
CA ALA A 84 13.73 -11.18 -3.49
C ALA A 84 14.83 -10.13 -3.68
N ILE A 85 15.13 -9.31 -2.66
CA ILE A 85 16.30 -8.42 -2.66
C ILE A 85 17.61 -9.23 -2.70
N ALA A 86 17.70 -10.34 -1.95
CA ALA A 86 18.92 -11.13 -1.84
C ALA A 86 19.19 -12.03 -3.07
N CYS A 87 18.15 -12.61 -3.68
CA CYS A 87 18.30 -13.58 -4.78
C CYS A 87 18.15 -12.96 -6.19
N GLY A 88 17.60 -11.76 -6.31
CA GLY A 88 17.53 -11.03 -7.58
C GLY A 88 16.63 -11.68 -8.66
N PRO A 89 16.90 -11.39 -9.96
CA PRO A 89 16.07 -11.84 -11.10
C PRO A 89 15.81 -13.35 -11.17
N GLU A 90 16.80 -14.17 -10.83
CA GLU A 90 16.77 -15.63 -10.98
C GLU A 90 15.81 -16.33 -9.99
N LEU A 91 15.31 -15.62 -8.98
CA LEU A 91 14.29 -16.13 -8.05
C LEU A 91 12.91 -16.35 -8.72
N ALA A 92 12.70 -15.85 -9.95
CA ALA A 92 11.43 -15.91 -10.68
C ALA A 92 10.63 -17.22 -10.57
N PRO A 93 11.21 -18.44 -10.71
CA PRO A 93 10.43 -19.67 -10.62
C PRO A 93 9.86 -19.95 -9.23
N PHE A 94 10.39 -19.34 -8.16
CA PHE A 94 9.78 -19.35 -6.83
C PHE A 94 8.74 -18.22 -6.68
N VAL A 95 9.00 -17.03 -7.23
CA VAL A 95 8.06 -15.91 -7.22
C VAL A 95 6.73 -16.28 -7.90
N ASP A 96 6.77 -17.00 -9.01
CA ASP A 96 5.57 -17.43 -9.75
C ASP A 96 4.61 -18.29 -8.91
N GLU A 97 5.13 -19.11 -7.99
CA GLU A 97 4.32 -19.97 -7.11
C GLU A 97 3.54 -19.15 -6.06
N ILE A 98 4.06 -17.98 -5.67
CA ILE A 98 3.51 -17.13 -4.61
C ILE A 98 2.84 -15.85 -5.12
N LEU A 99 3.07 -15.45 -6.38
CA LEU A 99 2.57 -14.22 -6.99
C LEU A 99 1.06 -14.01 -6.77
N ILE A 100 0.28 -15.08 -6.92
CA ILE A 100 -1.18 -15.03 -6.75
C ILE A 100 -1.59 -14.83 -5.27
N GLY A 101 -0.82 -15.34 -4.32
CA GLY A 101 -1.01 -15.08 -2.89
C GLY A 101 -0.77 -13.61 -2.55
N ILE A 102 0.31 -13.03 -3.08
CA ILE A 102 0.65 -11.61 -2.90
C ILE A 102 -0.42 -10.70 -3.52
N LEU A 103 -0.87 -11.00 -4.75
CA LEU A 103 -1.93 -10.24 -5.40
C LEU A 103 -3.27 -10.30 -4.64
N ASN A 104 -3.58 -11.44 -4.02
CA ASN A 104 -4.80 -11.62 -3.25
C ASN A 104 -4.81 -10.84 -1.92
N THR A 105 -3.69 -10.31 -1.40
CA THR A 105 -3.74 -9.44 -0.22
C THR A 105 -4.56 -8.17 -0.48
N ALA A 106 -4.60 -7.68 -1.72
CA ALA A 106 -5.40 -6.52 -2.13
C ALA A 106 -6.92 -6.79 -2.17
N TYR A 107 -7.37 -8.04 -2.05
CA TYR A 107 -8.78 -8.35 -1.80
C TYR A 107 -9.21 -8.02 -0.37
N VAL A 108 -8.28 -8.03 0.59
CA VAL A 108 -8.57 -7.80 2.01
C VAL A 108 -8.77 -6.29 2.27
N LYS A 109 -10.02 -5.89 2.53
CA LYS A 109 -10.43 -4.48 2.75
C LYS A 109 -9.71 -3.76 3.89
N VAL A 110 -9.02 -4.46 4.78
CA VAL A 110 -8.24 -3.86 5.87
C VAL A 110 -6.88 -3.43 5.32
N ARG A 111 -6.66 -2.11 5.22
CA ARG A 111 -5.48 -1.46 4.59
C ARG A 111 -4.11 -2.04 4.99
N VAL A 112 -4.01 -2.59 6.20
CA VAL A 112 -2.78 -3.18 6.76
C VAL A 112 -2.30 -4.40 5.96
N PHE A 113 -3.21 -5.18 5.38
CA PHE A 113 -2.88 -6.37 4.58
C PHE A 113 -2.53 -5.98 3.14
N SER A 114 -3.38 -5.18 2.50
CA SER A 114 -3.18 -4.75 1.11
C SER A 114 -1.88 -3.96 0.95
N SER A 115 -1.58 -3.04 1.89
CA SER A 115 -0.31 -2.28 1.90
C SER A 115 0.91 -3.17 2.06
N ALA A 116 0.85 -4.24 2.87
CA ALA A 116 1.97 -5.16 3.04
C ALA A 116 2.29 -5.95 1.75
N GLY A 117 1.26 -6.45 1.06
CA GLY A 117 1.45 -7.14 -0.22
C GLY A 117 1.79 -6.19 -1.38
N GLU A 118 1.29 -4.95 -1.36
CA GLU A 118 1.67 -3.90 -2.32
C GLU A 118 3.17 -3.59 -2.22
N THR A 119 3.68 -3.29 -1.02
CA THR A 119 5.13 -3.06 -0.79
C THR A 119 5.97 -4.30 -1.12
N CYS A 120 5.46 -5.50 -0.86
CA CYS A 120 6.11 -6.76 -1.25
C CYS A 120 6.22 -6.87 -2.77
N LEU A 121 5.11 -6.71 -3.49
CA LEU A 121 5.06 -6.86 -4.94
C LEU A 121 5.86 -5.77 -5.65
N GLU A 122 5.84 -4.52 -5.17
CA GLU A 122 6.74 -3.48 -5.67
C GLU A 122 8.21 -3.89 -5.58
N THR A 123 8.61 -4.45 -4.43
CA THR A 123 9.99 -4.87 -4.18
C THR A 123 10.39 -6.02 -5.09
N ILE A 124 9.49 -7.00 -5.29
CA ILE A 124 9.67 -8.10 -6.24
C ILE A 124 9.77 -7.57 -7.68
N SER A 125 8.85 -6.72 -8.12
CA SER A 125 8.85 -6.12 -9.47
C SER A 125 10.14 -5.34 -9.77
N ARG A 126 10.76 -4.77 -8.72
CA ARG A 126 12.00 -3.97 -8.80
C ARG A 126 13.29 -4.79 -8.70
N ARG A 127 13.26 -5.97 -8.06
CA ARG A 127 14.47 -6.77 -7.73
C ARG A 127 14.53 -8.14 -8.40
N SER A 128 13.38 -8.73 -8.69
CA SER A 128 13.21 -10.07 -9.27
C SER A 128 12.44 -10.00 -10.60
N ARG A 129 12.08 -11.16 -11.14
CA ARG A 129 11.14 -11.32 -12.27
C ARG A 129 9.98 -12.24 -11.88
N TYR A 130 8.97 -12.31 -12.75
CA TYR A 130 7.85 -13.25 -12.70
C TYR A 130 7.16 -13.35 -14.06
N SER A 131 6.30 -14.36 -14.23
CA SER A 131 5.55 -14.63 -15.44
C SER A 131 4.48 -13.55 -15.70
N MET A 132 4.75 -12.66 -16.66
CA MET A 132 3.76 -11.70 -17.16
C MET A 132 2.51 -12.38 -17.76
N PRO A 133 2.59 -13.57 -18.41
CA PRO A 133 1.40 -14.35 -18.74
C PRO A 133 0.55 -14.75 -17.52
N LEU A 134 1.18 -15.12 -16.39
CA LEU A 134 0.47 -15.47 -15.14
C LEU A 134 -0.21 -14.23 -14.53
N LEU A 135 0.49 -13.09 -14.47
CA LEU A 135 -0.10 -11.80 -14.04
C LEU A 135 -1.30 -11.42 -14.91
N HIS A 136 -1.17 -11.53 -16.24
CA HIS A 136 -2.24 -11.20 -17.18
C HIS A 136 -3.42 -12.17 -17.09
N GLN A 137 -3.18 -13.47 -16.88
CA GLN A 137 -4.25 -14.44 -16.60
C GLN A 137 -5.02 -14.07 -15.34
N HIS A 138 -4.33 -13.77 -14.24
CA HIS A 138 -4.97 -13.41 -12.97
C HIS A 138 -5.78 -12.10 -13.09
N PHE A 139 -5.24 -11.08 -13.75
CA PHE A 139 -5.93 -9.82 -14.04
C PHE A 139 -7.26 -10.04 -14.79
N GLN A 140 -7.30 -10.97 -15.75
CA GLN A 140 -8.53 -11.32 -16.48
C GLN A 140 -9.55 -12.09 -15.63
N GLN A 141 -9.08 -12.90 -14.68
CA GLN A 141 -9.92 -13.78 -13.86
C GLN A 141 -10.46 -13.08 -12.60
N THR A 142 -9.75 -12.10 -12.06
CA THR A 142 -10.11 -11.47 -10.77
C THR A 142 -11.19 -10.39 -10.90
N LYS A 143 -12.30 -10.60 -10.18
CA LYS A 143 -13.44 -9.67 -10.15
C LYS A 143 -13.15 -8.41 -9.31
N HIS A 144 -12.09 -8.41 -8.50
CA HIS A 144 -11.80 -7.39 -7.51
C HIS A 144 -11.01 -6.23 -8.12
N ALA A 145 -11.58 -5.02 -8.06
CA ALA A 145 -10.99 -3.82 -8.66
C ALA A 145 -9.62 -3.47 -8.07
N ASP A 146 -9.46 -3.58 -6.75
CA ASP A 146 -8.19 -3.25 -6.08
C ASP A 146 -7.07 -4.26 -6.43
N VAL A 147 -7.41 -5.53 -6.71
CA VAL A 147 -6.45 -6.53 -7.22
C VAL A 147 -6.07 -6.22 -8.68
N ARG A 148 -7.04 -5.88 -9.54
CA ARG A 148 -6.74 -5.43 -10.92
C ARG A 148 -5.92 -4.14 -10.94
N HIS A 149 -6.16 -3.22 -10.01
CA HIS A 149 -5.37 -2.01 -9.81
C HIS A 149 -3.92 -2.37 -9.43
N LEU A 150 -3.73 -3.23 -8.41
CA LEU A 150 -2.39 -3.66 -7.98
C LEU A 150 -1.59 -4.31 -9.13
N CYS A 151 -2.23 -5.13 -9.98
CA CYS A 151 -1.61 -5.71 -11.15
C CYS A 151 -1.07 -4.65 -12.13
N ILE A 152 -1.87 -3.62 -12.43
CA ILE A 152 -1.50 -2.53 -13.35
C ILE A 152 -0.53 -1.54 -12.70
N ALA A 153 -0.57 -1.39 -11.37
CA ALA A 153 0.36 -0.55 -10.63
C ALA A 153 1.82 -1.04 -10.70
N GLN A 154 2.06 -2.33 -10.98
CA GLN A 154 3.41 -2.85 -11.20
C GLN A 154 4.04 -2.39 -12.52
N PHE A 155 3.26 -2.02 -13.53
CA PHE A 155 3.77 -1.78 -14.88
C PHE A 155 4.86 -0.69 -14.94
N PRO A 156 4.72 0.49 -14.30
CA PRO A 156 5.79 1.48 -14.22
C PRO A 156 7.06 0.98 -13.52
N ILE A 157 6.94 0.06 -12.56
CA ILE A 157 8.09 -0.50 -11.82
C ILE A 157 8.81 -1.53 -12.69
N ILE A 158 8.05 -2.43 -13.34
CA ILE A 158 8.55 -3.40 -14.33
C ILE A 158 9.32 -2.65 -15.43
N MET A 159 8.69 -1.67 -16.07
CA MET A 159 9.27 -0.91 -17.19
C MET A 159 10.48 -0.04 -16.82
N SER A 160 10.72 0.23 -15.54
CA SER A 160 11.90 0.97 -15.05
C SER A 160 12.97 0.08 -14.39
N SER A 161 12.70 -1.20 -14.16
CA SER A 161 13.59 -2.13 -13.42
C SER A 161 13.96 -3.40 -14.19
N TRP A 162 13.31 -3.65 -15.34
CA TRP A 162 13.59 -4.80 -16.21
C TRP A 162 14.38 -4.33 -17.44
N LEU A 163 15.22 -5.21 -17.97
CA LEU A 163 16.05 -4.92 -19.13
C LEU A 163 15.19 -4.91 -20.40
N THR A 164 15.50 -4.04 -21.36
CA THR A 164 14.79 -3.94 -22.65
C THR A 164 14.51 -5.30 -23.33
N PRO A 165 15.47 -6.23 -23.50
CA PRO A 165 15.18 -7.54 -24.11
C PRO A 165 14.24 -8.43 -23.27
N GLU A 166 14.20 -8.27 -21.94
CA GLU A 166 13.20 -8.95 -21.10
C GLU A 166 11.80 -8.38 -21.40
N LEU A 167 11.69 -7.05 -21.46
CA LEU A 167 10.45 -6.31 -21.74
C LEU A 167 9.93 -6.57 -23.16
N ASP A 168 10.79 -6.57 -24.17
CA ASP A 168 10.44 -6.83 -25.58
C ASP A 168 9.77 -8.19 -25.75
N SER A 169 10.27 -9.22 -25.06
CA SER A 169 9.68 -10.56 -25.05
C SER A 169 8.23 -10.57 -24.50
N GLN A 170 7.87 -9.58 -23.68
CA GLN A 170 6.55 -9.44 -23.05
C GLN A 170 5.67 -8.35 -23.67
N PHE A 171 6.15 -7.63 -24.69
CA PHE A 171 5.48 -6.50 -25.33
C PHE A 171 3.99 -6.77 -25.61
N ASN A 172 3.67 -7.88 -26.31
CA ASN A 172 2.30 -8.22 -26.67
C ASN A 172 1.42 -8.56 -25.46
N THR A 173 1.98 -9.21 -24.43
CA THR A 173 1.28 -9.51 -23.16
C THR A 173 0.95 -8.22 -22.42
N MET A 174 1.95 -7.34 -22.26
CA MET A 174 1.82 -6.06 -21.58
C MET A 174 0.82 -5.13 -22.29
N LYS A 175 0.95 -5.00 -23.61
CA LYS A 175 0.04 -4.24 -24.48
C LYS A 175 -1.40 -4.76 -24.36
N SER A 176 -1.62 -6.07 -24.49
CA SER A 176 -2.96 -6.67 -24.38
C SER A 176 -3.60 -6.43 -23.00
N MET A 177 -2.81 -6.48 -21.94
CA MET A 177 -3.26 -6.21 -20.57
C MET A 177 -3.60 -4.73 -20.35
N LEU A 178 -2.75 -3.80 -20.79
CA LEU A 178 -3.01 -2.36 -20.72
C LEU A 178 -4.24 -1.95 -21.53
N VAL A 179 -4.41 -2.47 -22.75
CA VAL A 179 -5.59 -2.22 -23.60
C VAL A 179 -6.89 -2.59 -22.86
N LYS A 180 -6.92 -3.73 -22.17
CA LYS A 180 -8.07 -4.12 -21.34
C LYS A 180 -8.26 -3.20 -20.13
N ALA A 181 -7.17 -2.81 -19.46
CA ALA A 181 -7.23 -1.93 -18.30
C ALA A 181 -7.65 -0.48 -18.61
N LEU A 182 -7.36 0.03 -19.82
CA LEU A 182 -7.83 1.34 -20.30
C LEU A 182 -9.37 1.45 -20.41
N VAL A 183 -10.05 0.31 -20.48
CA VAL A 183 -11.52 0.19 -20.53
C VAL A 183 -12.11 -0.59 -19.34
N ASP A 184 -11.37 -0.70 -18.24
CA ASP A 184 -11.86 -1.35 -17.01
C ASP A 184 -13.12 -0.65 -16.47
N ASN A 185 -13.97 -1.36 -15.73
CA ASN A 185 -15.14 -0.78 -15.08
C ASN A 185 -14.74 0.22 -13.97
N ASP A 186 -13.59 0.03 -13.32
CA ASP A 186 -13.14 0.87 -12.20
C ASP A 186 -12.23 2.05 -12.63
N ASP A 187 -12.54 3.25 -12.12
CA ASP A 187 -11.81 4.47 -12.46
C ASP A 187 -10.35 4.50 -11.99
N LYS A 188 -10.01 3.88 -10.84
CA LYS A 188 -8.62 3.78 -10.39
C LYS A 188 -7.82 2.93 -11.38
N VAL A 189 -8.37 1.78 -11.79
CA VAL A 189 -7.73 0.88 -12.77
C VAL A 189 -7.54 1.61 -14.09
N ARG A 190 -8.57 2.27 -14.63
CA ARG A 190 -8.45 3.07 -15.86
C ARG A 190 -7.42 4.20 -15.73
N ARG A 191 -7.29 4.84 -14.56
CA ARG A 191 -6.32 5.92 -14.33
C ARG A 191 -4.88 5.41 -14.29
N LYS A 192 -4.60 4.35 -13.53
CA LYS A 192 -3.26 3.72 -13.49
C LYS A 192 -2.89 3.11 -14.85
N ALA A 193 -3.87 2.60 -15.60
CA ALA A 193 -3.68 2.14 -16.98
C ALA A 193 -3.27 3.28 -17.93
N ARG A 194 -3.83 4.49 -17.81
CA ARG A 194 -3.42 5.64 -18.64
C ARG A 194 -1.98 6.09 -18.34
N GLU A 195 -1.60 6.12 -17.06
CA GLU A 195 -0.23 6.40 -16.63
C GLU A 195 0.76 5.39 -17.22
N ALA A 196 0.50 4.09 -17.00
CA ALA A 196 1.33 3.01 -17.51
C ALA A 196 1.36 2.95 -19.05
N PHE A 197 0.24 3.22 -19.73
CA PHE A 197 0.19 3.23 -21.20
C PHE A 197 0.97 4.41 -21.80
N CYS A 198 1.05 5.56 -21.13
CA CYS A 198 1.97 6.64 -21.55
C CYS A 198 3.43 6.16 -21.47
N MET A 199 3.87 5.63 -20.34
CA MET A 199 5.24 5.13 -20.18
C MET A 199 5.56 3.99 -21.17
N PHE A 200 4.62 3.07 -21.40
CA PHE A 200 4.72 2.02 -22.41
C PHE A 200 4.94 2.62 -23.81
N SER A 201 4.14 3.61 -24.20
CA SER A 201 4.29 4.30 -25.49
C SER A 201 5.56 5.14 -25.62
N ASP A 202 6.14 5.58 -24.51
CA ASP A 202 7.39 6.34 -24.50
C ASP A 202 8.63 5.44 -24.69
N ILE A 203 8.54 4.15 -24.33
CA ILE A 203 9.58 3.12 -24.53
C ILE A 203 9.56 2.59 -25.96
N TRP A 204 8.44 2.02 -26.41
CA TRP A 204 8.30 1.46 -27.76
C TRP A 204 7.89 2.52 -28.79
N GLY A 205 8.59 3.66 -28.80
CA GLY A 205 8.22 4.86 -29.55
C GLY A 205 8.00 4.65 -31.05
N ASP A 206 8.66 3.66 -31.65
CA ASP A 206 8.50 3.30 -33.07
C ASP A 206 7.09 2.76 -33.41
N HIS A 207 6.32 2.35 -32.39
CA HIS A 207 4.93 1.91 -32.52
C HIS A 207 3.89 3.03 -32.26
N MET A 208 4.30 4.31 -32.21
CA MET A 208 3.42 5.43 -31.84
C MET A 208 2.16 5.53 -32.72
N ASP A 209 2.25 5.26 -34.02
CA ASP A 209 1.10 5.27 -34.94
C ASP A 209 0.03 4.26 -34.53
N GLU A 210 0.41 3.11 -33.96
CA GLU A 210 -0.52 2.13 -33.40
C GLU A 210 -1.07 2.59 -32.05
N PHE A 211 -0.22 3.12 -31.17
CA PHE A 211 -0.63 3.62 -29.85
C PHE A 211 -1.60 4.80 -29.92
N VAL A 212 -1.53 5.62 -30.97
CA VAL A 212 -2.49 6.69 -31.24
C VAL A 212 -3.89 6.14 -31.53
N GLN A 213 -4.01 5.00 -32.23
CA GLN A 213 -5.33 4.41 -32.54
C GLN A 213 -5.97 3.73 -31.33
N ILE A 214 -5.17 3.07 -30.48
CA ILE A 214 -5.64 2.15 -29.42
C ILE A 214 -6.69 2.75 -28.44
N PRO A 215 -6.49 3.93 -27.82
CA PRO A 215 -7.43 4.43 -26.81
C PRO A 215 -8.74 4.91 -27.45
N LEU A 216 -9.88 4.65 -26.80
CA LEU A 216 -11.17 5.24 -27.20
C LEU A 216 -11.18 6.76 -26.98
N ARG A 217 -12.06 7.50 -27.68
CA ARG A 217 -12.11 8.98 -27.63
C ARG A 217 -12.05 9.57 -26.21
N ALA A 218 -12.92 9.14 -25.30
CA ALA A 218 -12.94 9.62 -23.91
C ALA A 218 -11.64 9.29 -23.15
N THR A 219 -10.99 8.16 -23.48
CA THR A 219 -9.68 7.78 -22.96
C THR A 219 -8.58 8.68 -23.53
N ARG A 220 -8.63 9.06 -24.82
CA ARG A 220 -7.70 10.03 -25.43
C ARG A 220 -7.82 11.40 -24.76
N GLU A 221 -9.05 11.91 -24.62
CA GLU A 221 -9.34 13.18 -23.93
C GLU A 221 -8.84 13.15 -22.48
N SER A 222 -8.94 12.00 -21.79
CA SER A 222 -8.40 11.80 -20.44
C SER A 222 -6.87 11.76 -20.40
N ILE A 223 -6.21 11.05 -21.34
CA ILE A 223 -4.73 11.00 -21.45
C ILE A 223 -4.18 12.42 -21.70
N ILE A 224 -4.77 13.15 -22.65
CA ILE A 224 -4.35 14.51 -23.01
C ILE A 224 -4.47 15.48 -21.83
N LYS A 225 -5.48 15.30 -20.97
CA LYS A 225 -5.73 16.11 -19.76
C LYS A 225 -4.83 15.73 -18.58
N GLU A 226 -4.63 14.44 -18.32
CA GLU A 226 -3.89 13.96 -17.13
C GLU A 226 -2.38 13.90 -17.34
N PHE A 227 -1.93 13.58 -18.56
CA PHE A 227 -0.51 13.40 -18.89
C PHE A 227 -0.09 14.30 -20.07
N PRO A 228 -0.37 15.62 -20.04
CA PRO A 228 -0.28 16.50 -21.22
C PRO A 228 1.12 16.58 -21.87
N GLN A 229 2.17 16.15 -21.15
CA GLN A 229 3.56 16.21 -21.59
C GLN A 229 4.10 14.90 -22.21
N SER A 230 3.41 13.76 -22.11
CA SER A 230 3.89 12.49 -22.69
C SER A 230 3.97 12.55 -24.22
N LYS A 231 4.80 11.71 -24.87
CA LYS A 231 4.86 11.67 -26.34
C LYS A 231 3.50 11.30 -26.92
N LEU A 232 2.80 10.36 -26.29
CA LEU A 232 1.45 9.96 -26.66
C LEU A 232 0.42 11.10 -26.56
N ALA A 233 0.42 11.91 -25.49
CA ALA A 233 -0.50 13.06 -25.42
C ALA A 233 -0.22 14.11 -26.50
N LYS A 234 1.02 14.23 -26.97
CA LYS A 234 1.41 15.09 -28.10
C LYS A 234 1.01 14.48 -29.45
N ALA A 235 1.21 13.18 -29.65
CA ALA A 235 0.80 12.46 -30.85
C ALA A 235 -0.73 12.39 -31.02
N LEU A 236 -1.48 12.16 -29.92
CA LEU A 236 -2.95 12.17 -29.93
C LEU A 236 -3.53 13.53 -30.32
N ARG A 237 -2.91 14.64 -29.88
CA ARG A 237 -3.28 16.01 -30.32
C ARG A 237 -3.01 16.22 -31.81
N LEU A 238 -1.87 15.75 -32.31
CA LEU A 238 -1.52 15.87 -33.72
C LEU A 238 -2.49 15.08 -34.62
N ALA A 239 -2.94 13.91 -34.18
CA ALA A 239 -3.85 13.05 -34.93
C ALA A 239 -5.34 13.42 -34.82
N TYR A 240 -5.79 14.01 -33.72
CA TYR A 240 -7.22 14.23 -33.44
C TYR A 240 -7.61 15.64 -32.97
N GLY A 241 -6.66 16.56 -32.83
CA GLY A 241 -6.87 17.91 -32.30
C GLY A 241 -6.91 17.98 -30.77
N GLU A 242 -7.07 19.20 -30.23
CA GLU A 242 -7.22 19.42 -28.79
C GLU A 242 -8.64 19.04 -28.32
N PRO A 243 -8.81 18.43 -27.13
CA PRO A 243 -10.12 18.12 -26.56
C PRO A 243 -11.02 19.36 -26.43
N VAL A 244 -12.03 19.47 -27.31
CA VAL A 244 -13.03 20.54 -27.25
C VAL A 244 -13.83 20.39 -25.96
N THR A 245 -13.62 21.33 -25.02
CA THR A 245 -14.37 21.36 -23.76
C THR A 245 -15.81 21.80 -24.02
N THR A 246 -16.68 20.83 -24.30
CA THR A 246 -18.13 21.04 -24.35
C THR A 246 -18.64 21.39 -22.95
N ARG A 247 -18.54 22.67 -22.58
CA ARG A 247 -19.29 23.26 -21.48
C ARG A 247 -20.77 23.00 -21.73
N THR A 248 -21.34 22.00 -21.07
CA THR A 248 -22.78 21.78 -21.04
C THR A 248 -23.43 23.08 -20.56
N PRO A 249 -24.26 23.77 -21.37
CA PRO A 249 -24.87 25.01 -20.94
C PRO A 249 -25.73 24.73 -19.71
N LEU A 250 -25.40 25.40 -18.60
CA LEU A 250 -26.11 25.22 -17.34
C LEU A 250 -27.58 25.55 -17.60
N LYS A 251 -28.49 24.58 -17.40
CA LYS A 251 -29.93 24.79 -17.63
C LYS A 251 -30.38 25.99 -16.81
N GLN A 252 -30.67 27.09 -17.50
CA GLN A 252 -31.10 28.35 -16.90
C GLN A 252 -32.42 28.10 -16.16
N ARG A 253 -32.34 27.94 -14.84
CA ARG A 253 -33.46 27.50 -14.01
C ARG A 253 -34.44 28.66 -13.92
N LEU A 254 -35.53 28.57 -14.68
CA LEU A 254 -36.55 29.60 -14.78
C LEU A 254 -37.06 29.98 -13.38
N ALA A 255 -37.13 31.27 -13.09
CA ALA A 255 -37.39 31.75 -11.73
C ALA A 255 -38.82 31.44 -11.26
N THR A 256 -38.95 30.98 -10.01
CA THR A 256 -40.24 30.79 -9.35
C THR A 256 -40.87 32.16 -9.03
N PRO A 257 -42.14 32.41 -9.38
CA PRO A 257 -42.83 33.62 -8.92
C PRO A 257 -43.13 33.56 -7.42
N THR A 258 -43.04 34.71 -6.74
CA THR A 258 -43.38 34.88 -5.33
C THR A 258 -44.90 34.91 -5.09
N PRO A 259 -45.41 34.31 -4.00
CA PRO A 259 -46.81 34.47 -3.61
C PRO A 259 -47.06 35.82 -2.91
N SER A 260 -48.23 36.41 -3.16
CA SER A 260 -48.80 37.53 -2.41
C SER A 260 -50.03 37.07 -1.60
N VAL A 261 -50.54 37.93 -0.71
CA VAL A 261 -51.27 37.53 0.52
C VAL A 261 -52.73 38.03 0.54
N ALA A 262 -53.59 37.29 1.27
CA ALA A 262 -54.98 37.59 1.69
C ALA A 262 -56.08 37.53 0.59
N SER A 263 -57.35 37.27 0.89
CA SER A 263 -58.01 37.10 2.23
C SER A 263 -59.19 36.10 2.21
N GLU A 264 -59.79 35.96 3.40
CA GLU A 264 -61.05 35.28 3.83
C GLU A 264 -62.26 35.29 2.85
N ASP A 265 -63.34 34.49 3.01
CA ASP A 265 -63.92 33.91 4.24
C ASP A 265 -64.88 32.69 4.03
N SER A 266 -65.11 31.94 5.12
CA SER A 266 -66.34 31.25 5.59
C SER A 266 -66.98 30.00 4.91
N ASP A 267 -67.21 29.00 5.79
CA ASP A 267 -68.29 28.00 5.92
C ASP A 267 -68.62 26.92 4.86
N GLY A 268 -68.86 25.68 5.34
CA GLY A 268 -69.54 24.62 4.57
C GLY A 268 -69.15 23.15 4.84
N MET A 269 -69.43 22.61 6.03
CA MET A 269 -69.47 21.14 6.29
C MET A 269 -70.94 20.70 6.47
N PRO A 270 -71.35 19.43 6.19
CA PRO A 270 -70.62 18.22 6.62
C PRO A 270 -70.73 16.94 5.73
N SER A 271 -70.16 15.85 6.27
CA SER A 271 -70.56 14.43 6.13
C SER A 271 -69.82 13.50 5.14
N SER A 272 -69.50 12.32 5.68
CA SER A 272 -69.12 11.05 5.02
C SER A 272 -70.32 10.07 5.12
N PRO A 273 -70.33 8.82 4.59
CA PRO A 273 -69.18 8.01 4.12
C PRO A 273 -69.39 7.06 2.90
N SER A 274 -68.28 6.41 2.52
CA SER A 274 -68.21 5.02 1.99
C SER A 274 -68.75 4.67 0.59
N LYS A 275 -67.87 4.18 -0.30
CA LYS A 275 -67.84 2.75 -0.73
C LYS A 275 -66.64 2.39 -1.62
N ARG A 276 -66.37 1.07 -1.72
CA ARG A 276 -65.34 0.44 -2.56
C ARG A 276 -65.65 0.58 -4.06
N SER A 277 -64.59 0.63 -4.88
CA SER A 277 -64.48 -0.23 -6.08
C SER A 277 -63.02 -0.41 -6.47
N MET A 278 -62.68 -1.55 -7.09
CA MET A 278 -61.42 -1.79 -7.79
C MET A 278 -61.72 -2.29 -9.20
N SER A 279 -60.95 -1.84 -10.20
CA SER A 279 -60.94 -2.46 -11.53
C SER A 279 -59.55 -2.35 -12.16
N VAL A 280 -59.08 -3.47 -12.70
CA VAL A 280 -57.82 -3.61 -13.43
C VAL A 280 -58.15 -3.87 -14.92
N PRO A 281 -57.48 -3.21 -15.87
CA PRO A 281 -57.47 -3.63 -17.28
C PRO A 281 -56.35 -4.65 -17.56
N THR A 282 -56.64 -5.68 -18.34
CA THR A 282 -55.72 -6.79 -18.66
C THR A 282 -55.00 -6.62 -20.01
N MET A 283 -53.87 -7.31 -20.17
CA MET A 283 -52.98 -7.37 -21.34
C MET A 283 -53.65 -7.49 -22.73
N VAL A 284 -52.96 -6.94 -23.74
CA VAL A 284 -52.66 -7.66 -25.02
C VAL A 284 -51.20 -7.32 -25.43
N ARG A 285 -50.46 -8.29 -26.02
CA ARG A 285 -49.12 -8.11 -26.59
C ARG A 285 -48.91 -9.05 -27.79
N THR A 286 -48.58 -8.52 -28.97
CA THR A 286 -48.31 -9.30 -30.19
C THR A 286 -47.34 -8.60 -31.16
N PRO A 287 -46.27 -9.27 -31.64
CA PRO A 287 -45.50 -8.88 -32.83
C PRO A 287 -45.84 -9.74 -34.08
N PRO A 288 -45.47 -9.28 -35.31
CA PRO A 288 -45.80 -9.96 -36.59
C PRO A 288 -44.83 -11.10 -37.02
N PRO A 289 -45.13 -11.88 -38.09
CA PRO A 289 -44.61 -13.26 -38.27
C PRO A 289 -43.57 -13.49 -39.39
N HIS A 290 -43.08 -14.75 -39.47
CA HIS A 290 -42.31 -15.35 -40.58
C HIS A 290 -43.09 -16.49 -41.29
N PRO A 291 -42.79 -16.75 -42.57
CA PRO A 291 -42.95 -18.09 -43.20
C PRO A 291 -41.71 -18.52 -44.04
N GLY A 292 -41.44 -19.83 -44.27
CA GLY A 292 -40.46 -20.20 -45.31
C GLY A 292 -39.95 -21.65 -45.47
N GLY A 293 -39.10 -22.16 -44.56
CA GLY A 293 -38.39 -23.46 -44.70
C GLY A 293 -37.35 -23.55 -45.85
N PRO A 294 -36.79 -24.74 -46.21
CA PRO A 294 -36.68 -26.00 -45.46
C PRO A 294 -35.25 -26.65 -45.40
N LEU A 295 -35.16 -27.77 -44.67
CA LEU A 295 -34.09 -28.79 -44.41
C LEU A 295 -33.10 -29.16 -45.56
N PRO A 296 -31.98 -29.93 -45.35
CA PRO A 296 -31.57 -30.83 -44.22
C PRO A 296 -30.11 -30.51 -43.69
N VAL A 297 -29.20 -31.35 -43.10
CA VAL A 297 -29.00 -32.82 -42.92
C VAL A 297 -28.29 -33.21 -41.57
N ARG A 298 -29.01 -33.97 -40.74
CA ARG A 298 -28.65 -35.13 -39.87
C ARG A 298 -27.20 -35.70 -39.75
N VAL A 299 -26.62 -35.63 -38.53
CA VAL A 299 -25.85 -36.71 -37.84
C VAL A 299 -26.15 -36.64 -36.33
N SER A 300 -27.11 -37.42 -35.82
CA SER A 300 -26.89 -38.66 -35.06
C SER A 300 -26.09 -38.55 -33.75
N ARG A 301 -26.79 -38.48 -32.61
CA ARG A 301 -26.30 -38.88 -31.27
C ARG A 301 -27.26 -39.95 -30.73
N ALA A 302 -26.73 -41.10 -30.32
CA ALA A 302 -27.52 -42.21 -29.79
C ALA A 302 -27.88 -42.00 -28.29
N ALA A 303 -28.86 -42.77 -27.81
CA ALA A 303 -29.38 -42.73 -26.45
C ALA A 303 -29.36 -44.14 -25.81
N SER A 304 -29.88 -44.22 -24.58
CA SER A 304 -30.47 -45.40 -23.90
C SER A 304 -29.58 -46.59 -23.50
N GLU A 305 -29.80 -47.25 -22.33
CA GLU A 305 -30.48 -46.89 -21.06
C GLU A 305 -30.00 -47.89 -19.92
N PRO A 306 -30.53 -47.91 -18.67
CA PRO A 306 -29.81 -48.48 -17.51
C PRO A 306 -30.18 -49.92 -17.09
N VAL A 307 -29.45 -50.46 -16.10
CA VAL A 307 -29.78 -51.66 -15.28
C VAL A 307 -29.54 -51.34 -13.78
N SER A 308 -30.16 -52.11 -12.87
CA SER A 308 -30.36 -51.81 -11.44
C SER A 308 -29.80 -52.88 -10.48
N SER A 309 -29.89 -52.60 -9.16
CA SER A 309 -29.81 -53.52 -8.00
C SER A 309 -28.41 -53.89 -7.45
N ALA A 310 -28.19 -54.08 -6.14
CA ALA A 310 -28.98 -53.75 -4.93
C ALA A 310 -28.11 -53.85 -3.64
N GLU A 311 -28.65 -53.40 -2.49
CA GLU A 311 -28.22 -53.67 -1.09
C GLU A 311 -26.84 -53.12 -0.62
N SER A 312 -26.64 -52.75 0.66
CA SER A 312 -27.53 -52.64 1.83
C SER A 312 -27.06 -51.58 2.83
N THR A 313 -27.98 -50.83 3.45
CA THR A 313 -27.72 -49.93 4.60
C THR A 313 -27.80 -50.67 5.94
N PRO A 314 -27.32 -50.08 7.06
CA PRO A 314 -28.32 -49.51 7.98
C PRO A 314 -27.98 -48.15 8.62
N ALA A 315 -29.05 -47.37 8.79
CA ALA A 315 -29.41 -46.46 9.89
C ALA A 315 -28.31 -45.78 10.74
N ALA A 316 -28.14 -44.45 10.83
CA ALA A 316 -29.04 -43.28 10.86
C ALA A 316 -29.71 -42.96 12.21
N THR A 317 -29.34 -41.83 12.81
CA THR A 317 -30.26 -40.90 13.51
C THR A 317 -29.62 -39.52 13.71
N PRO A 318 -30.32 -38.38 13.51
CA PRO A 318 -29.75 -37.03 13.66
C PRO A 318 -30.32 -36.25 14.87
N ARG A 319 -29.49 -35.43 15.54
CA ARG A 319 -29.86 -34.34 16.49
C ARG A 319 -28.58 -33.63 17.02
N PRO A 320 -28.67 -32.42 17.61
CA PRO A 320 -29.37 -31.24 17.10
C PRO A 320 -28.48 -29.97 17.09
N ARG A 321 -29.01 -28.89 16.52
CA ARG A 321 -28.41 -27.54 16.53
C ARG A 321 -28.59 -26.86 17.88
N ALA A 322 -27.52 -26.61 18.63
CA ALA A 322 -27.56 -25.84 19.88
C ALA A 322 -26.58 -24.65 19.82
N ARG A 323 -27.09 -23.43 20.08
CA ARG A 323 -26.26 -22.27 20.42
C ARG A 323 -26.12 -22.24 21.93
N HIS A 324 -24.91 -22.33 22.46
CA HIS A 324 -24.61 -21.91 23.82
C HIS A 324 -23.83 -20.59 23.78
N TRP A 325 -24.54 -19.49 24.06
CA TRP A 325 -23.92 -18.43 24.85
C TRP A 325 -23.99 -18.90 26.31
N ALA A 326 -22.84 -19.25 26.87
CA ALA A 326 -22.67 -19.43 28.31
C ALA A 326 -21.83 -18.24 28.80
N ALA A 327 -22.23 -17.64 29.91
CA ALA A 327 -21.53 -16.48 30.46
C ALA A 327 -20.28 -16.93 31.24
N THR A 328 -19.17 -16.25 31.03
CA THR A 328 -18.00 -16.27 31.91
C THR A 328 -17.73 -14.84 32.38
N GLU A 329 -18.08 -14.60 33.65
CA GLU A 329 -17.50 -13.63 34.59
C GLU A 329 -17.10 -12.25 34.05
N SER A 330 -17.93 -11.26 34.40
CA SER A 330 -17.58 -9.84 34.33
C SER A 330 -16.53 -9.48 35.39
N VAL A 331 -15.26 -9.48 35.01
CA VAL A 331 -14.20 -8.79 35.78
C VAL A 331 -14.37 -7.28 35.60
N SER A 332 -14.38 -6.51 36.70
CA SER A 332 -14.52 -5.05 36.68
C SER A 332 -13.26 -4.39 36.12
N SER A 333 -13.43 -3.49 35.16
CA SER A 333 -12.35 -2.78 34.46
C SER A 333 -12.22 -1.33 34.95
N ASP A 334 -12.03 -1.16 36.26
CA ASP A 334 -11.79 0.14 36.91
C ASP A 334 -10.51 0.05 37.75
N ASP A 335 -9.34 0.17 37.09
CA ASP A 335 -8.13 0.82 37.62
C ASP A 335 -7.00 0.79 36.57
N VAL A 336 -6.88 1.86 35.79
CA VAL A 336 -5.69 2.17 34.99
C VAL A 336 -5.36 3.64 35.24
N ALA A 337 -4.44 3.88 36.17
CA ALA A 337 -3.90 5.22 36.41
C ALA A 337 -3.15 5.72 35.16
N PRO A 338 -3.19 7.04 34.86
CA PRO A 338 -2.37 7.59 33.79
C PRO A 338 -0.89 7.43 34.14
N ILE A 339 -0.12 6.87 33.22
CA ILE A 339 1.35 6.87 33.30
C ILE A 339 1.83 8.27 32.94
N ASP A 340 2.45 8.94 33.91
CA ASP A 340 3.04 10.26 33.71
C ASP A 340 4.40 10.13 33.00
N LEU A 341 4.52 10.71 31.81
CA LEU A 341 5.70 10.50 30.95
C LEU A 341 6.93 11.29 31.40
N ASP A 342 6.77 12.33 32.21
CA ASP A 342 7.88 13.19 32.62
C ASP A 342 8.77 12.51 33.69
N ASP A 343 8.21 11.58 34.48
CA ASP A 343 8.92 10.86 35.55
C ASP A 343 9.86 9.74 35.03
N GLU A 344 9.68 9.29 33.77
CA GLU A 344 10.58 8.30 33.14
C GLU A 344 11.81 8.95 32.48
N LEU A 345 11.72 10.24 32.10
CA LEU A 345 12.87 11.00 31.59
C LEU A 345 13.87 11.36 32.69
N ALA A 346 13.37 11.74 33.88
CA ALA A 346 14.22 12.15 35.01
C ALA A 346 15.23 11.08 35.45
N ARG A 347 14.88 9.79 35.35
CA ARG A 347 15.76 8.67 35.78
C ARG A 347 16.94 8.39 34.84
N ARG A 348 17.04 9.07 33.69
CA ARG A 348 18.02 8.74 32.65
C ARG A 348 19.34 9.53 32.74
N ASP A 349 19.32 10.69 33.40
CA ASP A 349 20.49 11.58 33.52
C ASP A 349 21.40 11.27 34.73
N GLU A 350 20.95 10.44 35.69
CA GLU A 350 21.73 10.11 36.90
C GLU A 350 22.71 8.94 36.72
N ALA A 351 22.82 8.37 35.52
CA ALA A 351 23.66 7.22 35.22
C ALA A 351 25.14 7.54 34.86
N GLU A 352 25.48 8.80 34.55
CA GLU A 352 26.83 9.20 34.10
C GLU A 352 27.65 9.96 35.17
N ARG A 353 27.83 9.35 36.35
CA ARG A 353 28.85 9.78 37.34
C ARG A 353 29.56 8.63 38.06
N GLU A 354 30.65 8.16 37.46
CA GLU A 354 31.72 7.42 38.16
C GLU A 354 32.82 8.40 38.65
N PRO A 355 33.50 8.15 39.79
CA PRO A 355 34.38 9.14 40.42
C PRO A 355 35.88 8.89 40.22
N SER A 356 36.66 9.99 40.11
CA SER A 356 38.13 9.97 40.20
C SER A 356 38.60 10.51 41.56
N PRO A 357 39.35 9.74 42.37
CA PRO A 357 39.88 10.22 43.65
C PRO A 357 41.20 11.00 43.50
N LEU A 358 41.42 11.96 44.40
CA LEU A 358 42.69 12.65 44.61
C LEU A 358 43.20 12.35 46.03
N SER A 359 44.48 11.96 46.15
CA SER A 359 45.21 11.99 47.42
C SER A 359 46.71 12.08 47.16
N SER A 360 47.44 12.76 48.04
CA SER A 360 48.85 13.13 47.89
C SER A 360 49.71 12.49 48.97
N ALA A 361 50.95 12.09 48.66
CA ALA A 361 52.02 11.95 49.65
C ALA A 361 53.42 12.02 49.00
N GLU A 362 54.37 12.59 49.74
CA GLU A 362 55.76 12.90 49.36
C GLU A 362 56.72 11.68 49.31
N ALA A 363 57.91 11.90 48.72
CA ALA A 363 59.25 11.55 49.22
C ALA A 363 60.22 11.00 48.15
N ALA A 364 61.51 11.32 48.33
CA ALA A 364 62.68 10.92 47.53
C ALA A 364 63.68 10.15 48.47
N PRO A 365 64.96 9.80 48.13
CA PRO A 365 65.75 10.17 46.95
C PRO A 365 66.74 9.11 46.34
N GLU A 366 67.41 9.53 45.27
CA GLU A 366 68.83 9.28 44.87
C GLU A 366 69.38 7.94 44.28
N ALA A 367 70.36 8.16 43.38
CA ALA A 367 71.58 7.39 43.09
C ALA A 367 71.68 6.32 41.95
N PHE A 368 72.44 6.71 40.90
CA PHE A 368 73.49 5.96 40.15
C PHE A 368 73.19 4.76 39.21
N CYS A 369 73.65 4.92 37.94
CA CYS A 369 74.19 3.94 36.96
C CYS A 369 73.37 2.66 36.57
N ASP A 370 73.52 2.06 35.37
CA ASP A 370 74.59 2.17 34.36
C ASP A 370 74.08 1.99 32.89
N VAL A 371 74.98 2.05 31.90
CA VAL A 371 74.64 2.12 30.45
C VAL A 371 74.61 0.77 29.72
N LEU A 372 73.55 0.51 28.93
CA LEU A 372 73.52 -0.43 27.78
C LEU A 372 72.53 0.08 26.70
N PRO A 373 72.75 -0.18 25.39
CA PRO A 373 71.95 0.40 24.31
C PRO A 373 70.66 -0.38 23.99
N ALA A 374 69.52 0.30 24.00
CA ALA A 374 68.25 -0.24 23.55
C ALA A 374 68.01 0.03 22.04
N ALA A 375 67.30 -0.88 21.36
CA ALA A 375 66.87 -0.70 19.98
C ALA A 375 65.86 0.46 19.83
N PRO A 376 65.82 1.18 18.70
CA PRO A 376 64.90 2.30 18.50
C PRO A 376 63.45 1.84 18.62
N SER A 377 62.71 2.47 19.53
CA SER A 377 61.33 2.09 19.84
C SER A 377 60.39 2.41 18.67
N LEU A 378 59.27 1.68 18.60
CA LEU A 378 58.25 1.90 17.56
C LEU A 378 57.73 3.34 17.53
N LEU A 379 57.75 4.02 18.69
CA LEU A 379 57.43 5.44 18.85
C LEU A 379 58.28 6.35 17.94
N GLN A 380 59.58 6.07 17.80
CA GLN A 380 60.47 6.94 17.00
C GLN A 380 60.21 6.80 15.49
N ARG A 381 59.89 5.59 15.01
CA ARG A 381 59.41 5.41 13.62
C ARG A 381 58.06 6.08 13.38
N ALA A 382 57.19 6.10 14.40
CA ALA A 382 55.91 6.80 14.32
C ALA A 382 56.10 8.32 14.21
N THR A 383 56.98 8.92 15.03
CA THR A 383 57.27 10.37 14.95
C THR A 383 57.89 10.77 13.62
N ASP A 384 58.85 10.01 13.10
CA ASP A 384 59.52 10.32 11.84
C ASP A 384 58.54 10.23 10.65
N SER A 385 57.63 9.24 10.67
CA SER A 385 56.56 9.10 9.67
C SER A 385 55.56 10.24 9.72
N LEU A 386 55.20 10.70 10.93
CA LEU A 386 54.25 11.80 11.15
C LEU A 386 54.86 13.15 10.73
N LEU A 387 56.16 13.35 10.95
CA LEU A 387 56.90 14.52 10.47
C LEU A 387 56.94 14.58 8.92
N TRP A 388 57.15 13.44 8.26
CA TRP A 388 57.05 13.32 6.80
C TRP A 388 55.63 13.59 6.28
N ALA A 389 54.60 13.09 6.97
CA ALA A 389 53.22 13.39 6.63
C ALA A 389 52.93 14.90 6.70
N CYS A 390 53.26 15.55 7.82
CA CYS A 390 53.04 16.99 8.01
C CYS A 390 53.80 17.87 7.01
N THR A 391 55.05 17.54 6.68
CA THR A 391 55.85 18.28 5.69
C THR A 391 55.30 18.12 4.27
N SER A 392 54.90 16.90 3.87
CA SER A 392 54.25 16.66 2.57
C SER A 392 52.91 17.41 2.43
N LEU A 393 52.11 17.47 3.50
CA LEU A 393 50.84 18.19 3.53
C LEU A 393 51.04 19.71 3.43
N SER A 394 52.08 20.24 4.07
CA SER A 394 52.48 21.65 3.97
C SER A 394 52.90 22.04 2.54
N ILE A 395 53.68 21.18 1.86
CA ILE A 395 54.08 21.37 0.46
C ILE A 395 52.86 21.35 -0.48
N LEU A 396 51.90 20.44 -0.26
CA LEU A 396 50.64 20.41 -1.01
C LEU A 396 49.83 21.71 -0.82
N PHE A 397 49.75 22.22 0.41
CA PHE A 397 49.04 23.47 0.69
C PHE A 397 49.71 24.69 0.03
N ALA A 398 51.05 24.74 0.03
CA ALA A 398 51.81 25.77 -0.67
C ALA A 398 51.63 25.70 -2.20
N ALA A 399 51.67 24.50 -2.78
CA ALA A 399 51.44 24.28 -4.20
C ALA A 399 50.01 24.69 -4.62
N TYR A 400 49.00 24.37 -3.80
CA TYR A 400 47.61 24.79 -4.02
C TYR A 400 47.46 26.32 -3.95
N GLY A 401 48.11 26.97 -2.98
CA GLY A 401 48.13 28.44 -2.87
C GLY A 401 48.77 29.13 -4.10
N ILE A 402 49.88 28.60 -4.61
CA ILE A 402 50.53 29.10 -5.83
C ILE A 402 49.64 28.88 -7.06
N ALA A 403 49.01 27.70 -7.20
CA ALA A 403 48.09 27.41 -8.30
C ALA A 403 46.87 28.36 -8.28
N GLY A 404 46.30 28.62 -7.10
CA GLY A 404 45.22 29.59 -6.92
C GLY A 404 45.64 31.02 -7.28
N ALA A 405 46.81 31.48 -6.84
CA ALA A 405 47.33 32.80 -7.18
C ALA A 405 47.58 32.97 -8.70
N LEU A 406 48.06 31.93 -9.37
CA LEU A 406 48.23 31.92 -10.83
C LEU A 406 46.88 31.96 -11.56
N TRP A 407 45.87 31.23 -11.08
CA TRP A 407 44.50 31.32 -11.63
C TRP A 407 43.88 32.71 -11.44
N SER A 408 44.04 33.33 -10.28
CA SER A 408 43.60 34.72 -10.05
C SER A 408 44.29 35.72 -10.98
N LEU A 409 45.59 35.53 -11.27
CA LEU A 409 46.31 36.37 -12.24
C LEU A 409 45.80 36.18 -13.68
N VAL A 410 45.41 34.96 -14.07
CA VAL A 410 44.79 34.70 -15.39
C VAL A 410 43.40 35.33 -15.48
N PHE A 411 42.60 35.28 -14.42
CA PHE A 411 41.25 35.87 -14.40
C PHE A 411 41.23 37.40 -14.26
N LEU A 412 42.33 38.04 -13.85
CA LEU A 412 42.47 39.49 -13.81
C LEU A 412 42.86 40.12 -15.18
N ALA A 413 42.99 39.32 -16.25
CA ALA A 413 43.16 39.82 -17.60
C ALA A 413 41.81 40.35 -18.17
N PRO A 414 41.70 41.64 -18.54
CA PRO A 414 40.40 42.27 -18.82
C PRO A 414 39.82 41.88 -20.20
N SER A 415 39.15 40.73 -20.24
CA SER A 415 38.33 40.27 -21.37
C SER A 415 36.88 40.73 -21.20
N SER A 416 36.60 41.97 -21.61
CA SER A 416 35.36 42.71 -21.30
C SER A 416 34.05 42.10 -21.82
N SER A 417 34.10 41.08 -22.69
CA SER A 417 32.91 40.29 -23.06
C SER A 417 32.54 39.26 -21.98
N ILE A 418 33.53 38.55 -21.43
CA ILE A 418 33.31 37.47 -20.45
C ILE A 418 32.75 38.04 -19.14
N SER A 419 33.17 39.24 -18.74
CA SER A 419 32.59 39.92 -17.58
C SER A 419 31.11 40.25 -17.73
N PHE A 420 30.59 40.43 -18.95
CA PHE A 420 29.17 40.69 -19.17
C PHE A 420 28.34 39.40 -19.14
N GLU A 421 28.80 38.34 -19.81
CA GLU A 421 28.16 37.01 -19.76
C GLU A 421 28.18 36.43 -18.33
N LEU A 422 29.23 36.68 -17.55
CA LEU A 422 29.30 36.30 -16.14
C LEU A 422 28.32 37.09 -15.27
N GLN A 423 28.18 38.40 -15.50
CA GLN A 423 27.20 39.24 -14.79
C GLN A 423 25.76 38.79 -15.08
N GLU A 424 25.44 38.48 -16.34
CA GLU A 424 24.11 37.96 -16.73
C GLU A 424 23.85 36.57 -16.11
N ALA A 425 24.87 35.72 -16.01
CA ALA A 425 24.79 34.44 -15.32
C ALA A 425 24.60 34.60 -13.79
N GLU A 426 25.30 35.54 -13.14
CA GLU A 426 25.12 35.85 -11.72
C GLU A 426 23.72 36.41 -11.43
N ASP A 427 23.22 37.33 -12.24
CA ASP A 427 21.86 37.87 -12.12
C ASP A 427 20.78 36.79 -12.35
N ALA A 428 20.98 35.90 -13.32
CA ALA A 428 20.09 34.75 -13.56
C ALA A 428 20.10 33.75 -12.38
N VAL A 429 21.27 33.46 -11.81
CA VAL A 429 21.40 32.63 -10.60
C VAL A 429 20.73 33.31 -9.41
N ALA A 430 20.95 34.60 -9.18
CA ALA A 430 20.31 35.38 -8.13
C ALA A 430 18.77 35.35 -8.26
N ALA A 431 18.24 35.59 -9.46
CA ALA A 431 16.81 35.50 -9.74
C ALA A 431 16.24 34.09 -9.45
N SER A 432 16.98 33.03 -9.80
CA SER A 432 16.59 31.65 -9.49
C SER A 432 16.55 31.38 -7.98
N LEU A 433 17.50 31.91 -7.20
CA LEU A 433 17.57 31.77 -5.75
C LEU A 433 16.45 32.57 -5.04
N TYR A 434 16.09 33.75 -5.55
CA TYR A 434 14.91 34.48 -5.07
C TYR A 434 13.61 33.72 -5.38
N GLY A 435 13.49 33.13 -6.57
CA GLY A 435 12.35 32.26 -6.93
C GLY A 435 12.23 31.03 -6.02
N LEU A 436 13.34 30.38 -5.69
CA LEU A 436 13.38 29.24 -4.76
C LEU A 436 12.96 29.65 -3.34
N ARG A 437 13.46 30.76 -2.80
CA ARG A 437 13.03 31.27 -1.48
C ARG A 437 11.56 31.68 -1.44
N ALA A 438 11.02 32.24 -2.53
CA ALA A 438 9.60 32.54 -2.64
C ALA A 438 8.75 31.26 -2.64
N HIS A 439 9.20 30.21 -3.32
CA HIS A 439 8.55 28.89 -3.29
C HIS A 439 8.66 28.22 -1.91
N GLU A 440 9.80 28.35 -1.22
CA GLU A 440 10.00 27.87 0.15
C GLU A 440 8.99 28.52 1.12
N ALA A 441 8.86 29.85 1.08
CA ALA A 441 7.87 30.59 1.87
C ALA A 441 6.40 30.23 1.51
N SER A 442 6.12 29.94 0.23
CA SER A 442 4.82 29.44 -0.19
C SER A 442 4.55 28.00 0.28
N MET A 443 5.61 27.19 0.48
CA MET A 443 5.49 25.82 0.95
C MET A 443 5.34 25.75 2.48
N THR A 444 6.04 26.61 3.24
CA THR A 444 5.88 26.68 4.70
C THR A 444 4.49 27.16 5.11
N THR A 445 3.96 28.19 4.44
CA THR A 445 2.58 28.67 4.64
C THR A 445 1.53 27.61 4.27
N TRP A 446 1.75 26.84 3.20
CA TRP A 446 0.88 25.71 2.84
C TRP A 446 0.94 24.56 3.86
N MET A 447 2.14 24.19 4.32
CA MET A 447 2.30 23.18 5.39
C MET A 447 1.63 23.61 6.69
N GLN A 448 1.73 24.89 7.06
CA GLN A 448 1.05 25.43 8.24
C GLN A 448 -0.47 25.40 8.09
N SER A 449 -1.01 25.70 6.90
CA SER A 449 -2.45 25.57 6.61
C SER A 449 -2.94 24.12 6.64
N ILE A 450 -2.09 23.14 6.35
CA ILE A 450 -2.41 21.71 6.53
C ILE A 450 -2.36 21.32 8.00
N ALA A 451 -1.38 21.80 8.76
CA ALA A 451 -1.29 21.53 10.19
C ALA A 451 -2.54 22.01 10.93
N THR A 452 -2.98 23.26 10.70
CA THR A 452 -4.23 23.78 11.29
C THR A 452 -5.46 22.98 10.83
N SER A 453 -5.57 22.65 9.54
CA SER A 453 -6.69 21.84 9.04
C SER A 453 -6.73 20.42 9.63
N MET A 454 -5.59 19.84 10.01
CA MET A 454 -5.54 18.57 10.73
C MET A 454 -5.89 18.73 12.22
N GLU A 455 -5.51 19.86 12.83
CA GLU A 455 -5.93 20.23 14.19
C GLU A 455 -7.45 20.38 14.29
N ASP A 456 -8.06 21.13 13.36
CA ASP A 456 -9.50 21.36 13.27
C ASP A 456 -10.26 20.04 13.10
N TYR A 457 -9.80 19.17 12.20
CA TYR A 457 -10.41 17.86 11.98
C TYR A 457 -10.29 16.92 13.20
N ARG A 458 -9.16 16.96 13.92
CA ARG A 458 -9.05 16.26 15.22
C ARG A 458 -10.08 16.79 16.20
N ARG A 459 -10.22 18.12 16.31
CA ARG A 459 -11.17 18.76 17.23
C ARG A 459 -12.61 18.37 16.91
N GLU A 460 -13.03 18.50 15.65
CA GLU A 460 -14.35 18.09 15.16
C GLU A 460 -14.63 16.62 15.47
N SER A 461 -13.69 15.72 15.14
CA SER A 461 -13.84 14.28 15.44
C SER A 461 -13.94 13.98 16.95
N SER A 462 -13.32 14.81 17.81
CA SER A 462 -13.43 14.67 19.27
C SER A 462 -14.77 15.17 19.80
N GLU A 463 -15.33 16.23 19.22
CA GLU A 463 -16.65 16.78 19.53
C GLU A 463 -17.78 15.85 19.07
N GLU A 464 -17.64 15.18 17.92
CA GLU A 464 -18.56 14.11 17.53
C GLU A 464 -18.50 12.92 18.49
N LEU A 465 -17.30 12.54 18.95
CA LEU A 465 -17.11 11.37 19.82
C LEU A 465 -17.63 11.62 21.25
N THR A 466 -17.51 12.84 21.79
CA THR A 466 -18.18 13.20 23.06
C THR A 466 -19.69 13.24 22.89
N ARG A 467 -20.21 13.84 21.83
CA ARG A 467 -21.65 13.88 21.52
C ARG A 467 -22.26 12.47 21.36
N LEU A 468 -21.53 11.53 20.76
CA LEU A 468 -21.93 10.13 20.67
C LEU A 468 -21.92 9.42 22.04
N LYS A 469 -20.96 9.72 22.93
CA LYS A 469 -20.96 9.22 24.32
C LYS A 469 -22.18 9.75 25.10
N GLU A 470 -22.48 11.04 24.99
CA GLU A 470 -23.65 11.66 25.63
C GLU A 470 -24.96 11.04 25.16
N ALA A 471 -25.14 10.88 23.83
CA ALA A 471 -26.32 10.22 23.26
C ALA A 471 -26.47 8.76 23.74
N ASN A 472 -25.36 8.03 23.88
CA ASN A 472 -25.34 6.67 24.40
C ASN A 472 -25.72 6.62 25.90
N ILE A 473 -25.24 7.56 26.71
CA ILE A 473 -25.64 7.72 28.12
C ILE A 473 -27.13 8.01 28.26
N VAL A 474 -27.69 8.89 27.43
CA VAL A 474 -29.13 9.20 27.41
C VAL A 474 -29.96 7.98 26.98
N TRP A 475 -29.54 7.26 25.93
CA TRP A 475 -30.23 6.06 25.48
C TRP A 475 -30.22 4.93 26.53
N ASN A 476 -29.08 4.69 27.18
CA ASN A 476 -28.96 3.74 28.31
C ASN A 476 -29.72 4.20 29.56
N ARG A 477 -30.12 5.47 29.67
CA ARG A 477 -31.03 5.93 30.73
C ARG A 477 -32.48 5.60 30.35
N SER A 478 -32.93 6.02 29.17
CA SER A 478 -34.27 5.72 28.65
C SER A 478 -34.57 4.22 28.73
N LEU A 479 -33.67 3.36 28.21
CA LEU A 479 -33.87 1.92 28.21
C LEU A 479 -34.04 1.32 29.62
N ARG A 480 -33.41 1.89 30.64
CA ARG A 480 -33.59 1.45 32.04
C ARG A 480 -34.90 1.96 32.64
N GLU A 481 -35.34 3.16 32.28
CA GLU A 481 -36.63 3.73 32.67
C GLU A 481 -37.78 2.95 32.01
N ASP A 482 -37.67 2.64 30.71
CA ASP A 482 -38.60 1.79 29.96
C ASP A 482 -38.71 0.37 30.54
N MET A 483 -37.57 -0.26 30.89
CA MET A 483 -37.57 -1.58 31.55
C MET A 483 -38.13 -1.55 32.97
N ALA A 484 -37.93 -0.47 33.73
CA ALA A 484 -38.53 -0.31 35.04
C ALA A 484 -40.07 -0.14 34.93
N ALA A 485 -40.55 0.67 33.99
CA ALA A 485 -41.97 0.86 33.71
C ALA A 485 -42.65 -0.44 33.26
N PHE A 486 -42.05 -1.16 32.31
CA PHE A 486 -42.52 -2.48 31.87
C PHE A 486 -42.58 -3.49 33.02
N THR A 487 -41.55 -3.52 33.88
CA THR A 487 -41.52 -4.41 35.05
C THR A 487 -42.63 -4.08 36.05
N ALA A 488 -42.91 -2.79 36.28
CA ALA A 488 -44.01 -2.35 37.15
C ALA A 488 -45.39 -2.74 36.60
N GLU A 489 -45.62 -2.61 35.29
CA GLU A 489 -46.86 -3.03 34.62
C GLU A 489 -47.02 -4.57 34.62
N PHE A 490 -45.93 -5.30 34.43
CA PHE A 490 -45.91 -6.76 34.48
C PHE A 490 -46.22 -7.29 35.89
N VAL A 491 -45.61 -6.69 36.93
CA VAL A 491 -45.85 -7.05 38.33
C VAL A 491 -47.28 -6.68 38.77
N SER A 492 -47.84 -5.55 38.33
CA SER A 492 -49.22 -5.19 38.67
C SER A 492 -50.23 -6.17 38.05
N LYS A 493 -50.01 -6.62 36.81
CA LYS A 493 -50.83 -7.65 36.15
C LYS A 493 -50.70 -9.05 36.73
N ILE A 494 -49.61 -9.35 37.46
CA ILE A 494 -49.37 -10.65 38.11
C ILE A 494 -49.94 -10.71 39.54
N ARG A 495 -50.23 -9.56 40.16
CA ARG A 495 -50.98 -9.53 41.42
C ARG A 495 -52.44 -9.92 41.16
N PHE A 496 -52.72 -11.22 41.26
CA PHE A 496 -54.08 -11.70 41.51
C PHE A 496 -54.63 -11.00 42.74
N ASP A 497 -55.75 -10.30 42.60
CA ASP A 497 -56.55 -9.89 43.75
C ASP A 497 -56.99 -11.17 44.49
N PRO A 498 -56.62 -11.35 45.77
CA PRO A 498 -57.20 -12.41 46.57
C PRO A 498 -58.65 -12.02 46.84
N SER A 499 -59.58 -12.64 46.10
CA SER A 499 -61.02 -12.51 46.38
C SER A 499 -61.25 -12.72 47.88
N PRO A 500 -61.97 -11.82 48.57
CA PRO A 500 -62.37 -12.09 49.94
C PRO A 500 -63.16 -13.40 49.95
N ALA A 501 -62.81 -14.31 50.85
CA ALA A 501 -63.59 -15.50 51.12
C ALA A 501 -64.78 -15.12 52.01
N GLU A 502 -65.94 -15.69 51.71
CA GLU A 502 -67.15 -15.64 52.54
C GLU A 502 -67.06 -16.56 53.76
#